data_AF-A0A804Q8E3-F1
#
_entry.id   AF-A0A804Q8E3-F1
#
_cell.length_a   1.000
_cell.length_b   1.000
_cell.length_c   1.000
_cell.angle_alpha   90.00
_cell.angle_beta   90.00
_cell.angle_gamma   90.00
#
_symmetry.space_group_name_H-M   'P 1'
#
loop_
_entity.id
_entity.type
_entity.pdbx_description
1 polymer ?
#
loop_
_entity_poly.entity_id
_entity_poly.type
_entity_poly.pdbx_seq_one_letter_code
_entity_poly.pdbx_strand_id
1 'polypeptide(L)'
;MSVGTSWNILRPETVESLMYLWRLTGNTTYQDWGWDIFQAFEKNFRVEFGYVGLRDVNTGEKDNMMQSFFLAETLKYLYLLFFPPSVISFEDWVFNTEAHPLRIAPVNGNKGIGTPVRPFGRKQGKPE
;
A
#
# COMPACT_ATOMS: atom_id res chain seq x y z
N MET A 1 5.27 -7.00 28.94
CA MET A 1 5.03 -7.83 27.76
C MET A 1 5.95 -7.30 26.66
N SER A 2 6.95 -8.06 26.23
CA SER A 2 7.73 -7.69 25.03
C SER A 2 6.93 -8.19 23.84
N VAL A 3 6.30 -7.29 23.10
CA VAL A 3 5.47 -7.64 21.94
C VAL A 3 6.28 -7.32 20.69
N GLY A 4 6.57 -8.35 19.90
CA GLY A 4 7.17 -8.19 18.57
C GLY A 4 8.65 -7.78 18.56
N THR A 5 9.13 -7.52 17.36
CA THR A 5 10.46 -6.98 17.09
C THR A 5 10.46 -5.48 17.32
N SER A 6 11.43 -4.94 18.07
CA SER A 6 11.54 -3.49 18.28
C SER A 6 12.12 -2.73 17.08
N TRP A 7 12.64 -3.42 16.07
CA TRP A 7 13.15 -2.80 14.86
C TRP A 7 12.06 -2.46 13.86
N ASN A 8 12.30 -1.44 13.03
CA ASN A 8 11.48 -1.09 11.87
C ASN A 8 12.39 -0.73 10.70
N ILE A 9 12.34 -1.51 9.62
CA ILE A 9 13.14 -1.30 8.40
C ILE A 9 12.32 -0.71 7.25
N LEU A 10 11.28 0.08 7.55
CA LEU A 10 10.48 0.83 6.57
C LEU A 10 9.61 -0.05 5.66
N ARG A 11 9.11 -1.15 6.23
CA ARG A 11 8.39 -2.23 5.56
C ARG A 11 7.00 -1.82 5.03
N PRO A 12 6.57 -2.29 3.83
CA PRO A 12 5.34 -1.82 3.19
C PRO A 12 4.06 -2.51 3.68
N GLU A 13 4.14 -3.68 4.30
CA GLU A 13 3.01 -4.62 4.49
C GLU A 13 1.83 -3.98 5.24
N THR A 14 2.12 -3.15 6.24
CA THR A 14 1.09 -2.40 6.98
C THR A 14 0.41 -1.37 6.08
N VAL A 15 1.16 -0.52 5.38
CA VAL A 15 0.58 0.54 4.53
C VAL A 15 -0.11 -0.02 3.29
N GLU A 16 0.36 -1.15 2.75
CA GLU A 16 -0.33 -1.91 1.71
C GLU A 16 -1.72 -2.34 2.19
N SER A 17 -1.79 -2.92 3.39
CA SER A 17 -3.07 -3.35 3.99
C SER A 17 -4.03 -2.18 4.18
N LEU A 18 -3.53 -1.02 4.65
CA LEU A 18 -4.33 0.19 4.79
C LEU A 18 -4.87 0.69 3.45
N MET A 19 -4.04 0.65 2.39
CA MET A 19 -4.43 1.04 1.04
C MET A 19 -5.56 0.15 0.50
N TYR A 20 -5.45 -1.18 0.64
CA TYR A 20 -6.52 -2.09 0.24
C TYR A 20 -7.79 -1.86 1.05
N LEU A 21 -7.69 -1.75 2.38
CA LEU A 21 -8.85 -1.56 3.25
C LEU A 21 -9.58 -0.26 2.93
N TRP A 22 -8.86 0.85 2.72
CA TRP A 22 -9.44 2.11 2.30
C TRP A 22 -10.18 1.97 0.96
N ARG A 23 -9.54 1.39 -0.08
CA ARG A 23 -10.16 1.26 -1.41
C ARG A 23 -11.37 0.32 -1.43
N LEU A 24 -11.37 -0.72 -0.58
CA LEU A 24 -12.45 -1.69 -0.53
C LEU A 24 -13.64 -1.26 0.33
N THR A 25 -13.41 -0.43 1.35
CA THR A 25 -14.45 -0.05 2.34
C THR A 25 -14.87 1.41 2.28
N GLY A 26 -14.03 2.30 1.75
CA GLY A 26 -14.22 3.74 1.80
C GLY A 26 -14.00 4.37 3.18
N ASN A 27 -13.58 3.59 4.18
CA ASN A 27 -13.35 4.11 5.53
C ASN A 27 -12.07 4.96 5.58
N THR A 28 -12.22 6.25 5.91
CA THR A 28 -11.12 7.22 5.96
C THR A 28 -10.18 7.03 7.13
N THR A 29 -10.55 6.26 8.17
CA THR A 29 -9.65 5.94 9.29
C THR A 29 -8.33 5.32 8.84
N TYR A 30 -8.33 4.55 7.75
CA TYR A 30 -7.11 3.96 7.20
C TYR A 30 -6.17 5.01 6.59
N GLN A 31 -6.71 6.12 6.09
CA GLN A 31 -5.91 7.26 5.64
C GLN A 31 -5.34 8.01 6.83
N ASP A 32 -6.11 8.22 7.90
CA ASP A 32 -5.62 8.85 9.13
C ASP A 32 -4.42 8.08 9.71
N TRP A 33 -4.54 6.75 9.82
CA TRP A 33 -3.43 5.91 10.28
C TRP A 33 -2.23 5.92 9.33
N GLY A 34 -2.48 5.94 8.02
CA GLY A 34 -1.40 6.08 7.03
C GLY A 34 -0.68 7.42 7.15
N TRP A 35 -1.40 8.49 7.49
CA TRP A 35 -0.82 9.81 7.71
C TRP A 35 0.06 9.83 8.96
N ASP A 36 -0.41 9.23 10.05
CA ASP A 36 0.37 9.09 11.28
C ASP A 36 1.67 8.30 11.05
N ILE A 37 1.60 7.23 10.24
CA ILE A 37 2.79 6.44 9.85
C ILE A 37 3.75 7.31 9.03
N PHE A 38 3.26 8.07 8.04
CA PHE A 38 4.12 8.95 7.25
C PHE A 38 4.78 10.03 8.11
N GLN A 39 4.03 10.68 9.01
CA GLN A 39 4.57 11.65 9.96
C GLN A 39 5.65 11.02 10.86
N ALA A 40 5.47 9.76 11.27
CA ALA A 40 6.47 9.03 12.04
C ALA A 40 7.75 8.75 11.23
N PHE A 41 7.64 8.43 9.93
CA PHE A 41 8.79 8.29 9.03
C PHE A 41 9.55 9.61 8.90
N GLU A 42 8.84 10.71 8.64
CA GLU A 42 9.45 12.03 8.51
C GLU A 42 10.19 12.45 9.79
N LYS A 43 9.59 12.21 10.96
CA LYS A 43 10.16 12.62 12.24
C LYS A 43 11.36 11.78 12.68
N ASN A 44 11.31 10.46 12.48
CA ASN A 44 12.26 9.54 13.15
C ASN A 44 13.24 8.86 12.18
N PHE A 45 12.86 8.67 10.92
CA PHE A 45 13.60 7.85 9.96
C PHE A 45 14.31 8.69 8.90
N ARG A 46 13.89 9.95 8.70
CA ARG A 46 14.56 10.89 7.78
C ARG A 46 15.98 11.23 8.25
N VAL A 47 16.91 11.23 7.30
CA VAL A 47 18.29 11.73 7.43
C VAL A 47 18.61 12.65 6.25
N GLU A 48 19.74 13.35 6.29
CA GLU A 48 20.13 14.37 5.28
C GLU A 48 19.94 13.88 3.84
N PHE A 49 20.37 12.65 3.53
CA PHE A 49 20.38 12.11 2.17
C PHE A 49 19.39 10.96 1.92
N GLY A 50 18.43 10.72 2.81
CA GLY A 50 17.48 9.62 2.63
C GLY A 50 16.69 9.26 3.87
N TYR A 51 16.39 7.97 4.01
CA TYR A 51 15.72 7.38 5.16
C TYR A 51 16.53 6.19 5.66
N VAL A 52 16.42 5.88 6.93
CA VAL A 52 17.10 4.73 7.54
C VAL A 52 16.14 3.98 8.43
N GLY A 53 16.29 2.66 8.54
CA GLY A 53 15.57 1.89 9.54
C GLY A 53 15.98 2.25 10.97
N LEU A 54 15.19 1.80 11.95
CA LEU A 54 15.53 1.85 13.36
C LEU A 54 15.78 0.43 13.87
N ARG A 55 16.88 0.23 14.60
CA ARG A 55 17.18 -1.03 15.30
C ARG A 55 16.28 -1.23 16.51
N ASP A 56 15.90 -0.13 17.16
CA ASP A 56 14.91 -0.13 18.22
C ASP A 56 14.11 1.18 18.21
N VAL A 57 12.81 1.08 17.96
CA VAL A 57 11.89 2.24 17.91
C VAL A 57 11.71 2.92 19.28
N ASN A 58 12.00 2.22 20.38
CA ASN A 58 11.91 2.79 21.72
C ASN A 58 13.11 3.68 22.05
N THR A 59 14.29 3.38 21.48
CA THR A 59 15.52 4.18 21.69
C THR A 59 15.75 5.19 20.58
N GLY A 60 15.19 4.96 19.39
CA GLY A 60 15.48 5.74 18.19
C GLY A 60 16.87 5.44 17.61
N GLU A 61 17.50 4.33 18.00
CA GLU A 61 18.78 3.92 17.43
C GLU A 61 18.61 3.63 15.93
N LYS A 62 19.23 4.46 15.11
CA LYS A 62 19.19 4.35 13.65
C LYS A 62 20.12 3.25 13.17
N ASP A 63 19.64 2.49 12.20
CA ASP A 63 20.51 1.70 11.34
C ASP A 63 21.17 2.60 10.28
N ASN A 64 22.00 2.04 9.41
CA ASN A 64 22.72 2.79 8.36
C ASN A 64 22.32 2.40 6.93
N MET A 65 21.15 1.77 6.76
CA MET A 65 20.67 1.28 5.48
C MET A 65 19.22 1.73 5.20
N MET A 66 19.00 2.23 3.98
CA MET A 66 17.67 2.38 3.40
C MET A 66 17.37 1.17 2.54
N GLN A 67 16.26 0.49 2.82
CA GLN A 67 15.81 -0.60 1.97
C GLN A 67 15.23 -0.06 0.67
N SER A 68 15.55 -0.69 -0.47
CA SER A 68 15.05 -0.25 -1.78
C SER A 68 13.53 -0.26 -1.87
N PHE A 69 12.88 -1.24 -1.21
CA PHE A 69 11.42 -1.33 -1.14
C PHE A 69 10.77 -0.12 -0.47
N PHE A 70 11.48 0.66 0.35
CA PHE A 70 10.86 1.86 0.94
C PHE A 70 10.39 2.83 -0.15
N LEU A 71 11.24 3.05 -1.16
CA LEU A 71 10.92 3.90 -2.30
C LEU A 71 9.97 3.20 -3.30
N ALA A 72 10.20 1.91 -3.55
CA ALA A 72 9.44 1.17 -4.56
C ALA A 72 8.02 0.80 -4.09
N GLU A 73 7.81 0.56 -2.80
CA GLU A 73 6.60 -0.02 -2.24
C GLU A 73 5.99 0.88 -1.16
N THR A 74 6.69 1.13 -0.06
CA THR A 74 6.10 1.84 1.10
C THR A 74 5.59 3.22 0.72
N LEU A 75 6.42 4.03 0.03
CA LEU A 75 6.01 5.34 -0.46
C LEU A 75 4.96 5.25 -1.57
N LYS A 76 4.97 4.19 -2.38
CA LYS A 76 3.95 3.97 -3.43
C LYS A 76 2.59 3.68 -2.82
N TYR A 77 2.51 2.82 -1.81
CA TYR A 77 1.25 2.52 -1.13
C TYR A 77 0.74 3.70 -0.31
N LEU A 78 1.63 4.46 0.35
CA LEU A 78 1.25 5.73 0.98
C LEU A 78 0.69 6.71 -0.06
N TYR A 79 1.32 6.85 -1.23
CA TYR A 79 0.77 7.66 -2.31
C TYR A 79 -0.63 7.18 -2.74
N LEU A 80 -0.79 5.88 -3.04
CA LEU A 80 -2.04 5.29 -3.51
C LEU A 80 -3.16 5.30 -2.45
N LEU A 81 -2.82 5.39 -1.16
CA LEU A 81 -3.76 5.53 -0.05
C LEU A 81 -4.43 6.91 -0.04
N PHE A 82 -3.76 7.96 -0.49
CA PHE A 82 -4.33 9.32 -0.57
C PHE A 82 -4.77 9.73 -1.98
N PHE A 83 -4.55 8.87 -2.97
CA PHE A 83 -4.86 9.16 -4.36
C PHE A 83 -6.15 8.47 -4.80
N PRO A 84 -6.99 9.09 -5.67
CA PRO A 84 -8.30 8.55 -6.03
C PRO A 84 -8.28 7.07 -6.47
N PRO A 85 -9.28 6.23 -6.07
CA PRO A 85 -9.29 4.81 -6.41
C PRO A 85 -9.37 4.50 -7.92
N SER A 86 -9.76 5.48 -8.74
CA SER A 86 -9.75 5.37 -10.20
C SER A 86 -8.33 5.25 -10.78
N VAL A 87 -7.30 5.65 -10.02
CA VAL A 87 -5.90 5.52 -10.42
C VAL A 87 -5.38 4.16 -9.95
N ILE A 88 -4.96 3.35 -10.91
CA ILE A 88 -4.65 1.92 -10.70
C ILE A 88 -5.87 1.22 -10.07
N SER A 89 -7.00 1.25 -10.79
CA SER A 89 -8.22 0.56 -10.39
C SER A 89 -7.97 -0.95 -10.28
N PHE A 90 -8.48 -1.58 -9.22
CA PHE A 90 -8.39 -3.04 -9.04
C PHE A 90 -9.24 -3.85 -10.03
N GLU A 91 -10.06 -3.18 -10.86
CA GLU A 91 -10.73 -3.81 -12.00
C GLU A 91 -9.80 -3.99 -13.21
N ASP A 92 -8.74 -3.18 -13.30
CA ASP A 92 -7.82 -3.15 -14.44
C ASP A 92 -6.41 -3.64 -14.09
N TRP A 93 -6.03 -3.56 -12.81
CA TRP A 93 -4.66 -3.77 -12.35
C TRP A 93 -4.60 -4.68 -11.12
N VAL A 94 -3.54 -5.47 -11.04
CA VAL A 94 -3.11 -6.18 -9.85
C VAL A 94 -1.66 -5.83 -9.54
N PHE A 95 -1.26 -5.90 -8.27
CA PHE A 95 0.14 -5.73 -7.89
C PHE A 95 0.85 -7.07 -7.78
N ASN A 96 2.12 -7.11 -8.16
CA ASN A 96 3.00 -8.19 -7.75
C ASN A 96 3.56 -7.92 -6.33
N THR A 97 4.43 -8.81 -5.86
CA THR A 97 5.03 -8.72 -4.51
C THR A 97 5.93 -7.50 -4.26
N GLU A 98 6.34 -6.77 -5.30
CA GLU A 98 7.22 -5.58 -5.22
C GLU A 98 6.43 -4.32 -5.66
N ALA A 99 5.11 -4.36 -5.47
CA ALA A 99 4.17 -3.31 -5.81
C ALA A 99 4.21 -2.84 -7.30
N HIS A 100 4.63 -3.69 -8.25
CA HIS A 100 4.53 -3.36 -9.67
C HIS A 100 3.12 -3.63 -10.18
N PRO A 101 2.45 -2.63 -10.81
CA PRO A 101 1.13 -2.83 -11.37
C PRO A 101 1.22 -3.64 -12.67
N LEU A 102 0.47 -4.74 -12.73
CA LEU A 102 0.30 -5.60 -13.88
C LEU A 102 -1.14 -5.50 -14.36
N ARG A 103 -1.34 -5.18 -15.64
CA ARG A 103 -2.68 -5.04 -16.21
C ARG A 103 -3.35 -6.40 -16.35
N ILE A 104 -4.60 -6.51 -15.92
CA ILE A 104 -5.40 -7.72 -16.08
C ILE A 104 -5.73 -7.92 -17.56
N ALA A 105 -5.34 -9.08 -18.11
CA ALA A 105 -5.67 -9.46 -19.48
C ALA A 105 -7.06 -10.11 -19.52
N PRO A 106 -7.91 -9.79 -20.52
CA PRO A 106 -9.19 -10.46 -20.68
C PRO A 106 -8.99 -11.94 -21.06
N VAL A 107 -9.61 -12.85 -20.32
CA VAL A 107 -9.44 -14.32 -20.48
C VAL A 107 -10.00 -14.85 -21.81
N ASN A 108 -10.89 -14.11 -22.45
CA ASN A 108 -11.43 -14.46 -23.77
C ASN A 108 -11.23 -13.25 -24.67
N GLY A 109 -10.62 -13.42 -25.85
CA GLY A 109 -10.36 -12.37 -26.84
C GLY A 109 -11.59 -11.63 -27.38
N ASN A 110 -12.72 -11.65 -26.67
CA ASN A 110 -13.85 -10.75 -26.85
C ASN A 110 -13.39 -9.32 -26.56
N LYS A 111 -12.85 -8.71 -27.61
CA LYS A 111 -12.65 -7.28 -27.80
C LYS A 111 -14.00 -6.54 -27.74
N GLY A 112 -14.63 -6.51 -26.57
CA GLY A 112 -15.58 -5.47 -26.23
C GLY A 112 -14.78 -4.31 -25.66
N ILE A 113 -14.35 -3.38 -26.52
CA ILE A 113 -13.76 -2.10 -26.12
C ILE A 113 -14.70 -1.48 -25.07
N GLY A 114 -14.28 -1.48 -23.81
CA GLY A 114 -15.05 -0.87 -22.72
C GLY A 114 -15.89 -1.80 -21.82
N THR A 115 -15.79 -3.13 -21.92
CA THR A 115 -16.39 -4.00 -20.88
C THR A 115 -15.42 -4.22 -19.70
N PRO A 116 -15.77 -3.80 -18.47
CA PRO A 116 -14.95 -4.06 -17.28
C PRO A 116 -14.82 -5.57 -17.08
N VAL A 117 -13.61 -6.04 -16.77
CA VAL A 117 -13.40 -7.43 -16.33
C VAL A 117 -14.12 -7.59 -15.00
N ARG A 118 -15.26 -8.28 -15.00
CA ARG A 118 -16.01 -8.51 -13.76
C ARG A 118 -15.15 -9.35 -12.81
N PRO A 119 -14.90 -8.91 -11.56
CA PRO A 119 -14.24 -9.73 -10.57
C PRO A 119 -15.01 -11.05 -10.42
N PHE A 120 -14.27 -12.15 -10.43
CA PHE A 120 -14.81 -13.48 -10.19
C PHE A 120 -15.57 -13.46 -8.85
N GLY A 121 -16.90 -13.58 -8.87
CA GLY A 121 -17.71 -13.75 -7.65
C GLY A 121 -18.78 -12.71 -7.32
N ARG A 122 -18.88 -11.56 -8.01
CA ARG A 122 -20.05 -10.66 -7.84
C ARG A 122 -21.26 -11.20 -8.60
N LYS A 123 -22.02 -12.11 -7.99
CA LYS A 123 -23.41 -12.36 -8.40
C LYS A 123 -24.22 -11.10 -8.14
N GLN A 124 -25.06 -10.69 -9.09
CA GLN A 124 -26.04 -9.63 -8.83
C GLN A 124 -26.84 -10.03 -7.58
N GLY A 125 -26.78 -9.18 -6.55
CA GLY A 125 -27.85 -9.15 -5.56
C GLY A 125 -29.15 -8.97 -6.35
N LYS A 126 -30.15 -9.81 -6.06
CA LYS A 126 -31.47 -9.66 -6.66
C LYS A 126 -31.93 -8.22 -6.40
N PRO A 127 -32.50 -7.51 -7.39
CA PRO A 127 -33.25 -6.30 -7.08
C PRO A 127 -34.36 -6.69 -6.10
N GLU A 128 -34.46 -5.92 -5.02
CA GLU A 128 -35.69 -5.88 -4.21
C GLU A 128 -36.86 -5.35 -5.04
#